data_AF-A0A1T1C935-F1
#
_entry.id   AF-A0A1T1C935-F1
#
_cell.length_a   1.000
_cell.length_b   1.000
_cell.length_c   1.000
_cell.angle_alpha   90.00
_cell.angle_beta   90.00
_cell.angle_gamma   90.00
#
_symmetry.space_group_name_H-M   'P 1'
#
loop_
_entity.id
_entity.type
_entity.pdbx_description
1 polymer ?
#
loop_
_entity_poly.entity_id
_entity_poly.type
_entity_poly.pdbx_seq_one_letter_code
_entity_poly.pdbx_strand_id
1 'polypeptide(L)'
;MENRNELITKYERNLNLIAEFKIVYRSFLDKTKTWDKVAFPDSNITNRQYLETLNQVSEQEYSEQQHQAIKTVFIHDDAIKDYIINLETQYKNLKALFDEISIRNKNLIE
;
A
#
# COMPACT_ATOMS: atom_id res chain seq x y z
N MET A 1 -12.71 -2.97 -22.82
CA MET A 1 -11.89 -4.09 -22.31
C MET A 1 -10.49 -3.64 -21.89
N GLU A 2 -9.83 -2.76 -22.65
CA GLU A 2 -8.48 -2.25 -22.33
C GLU A 2 -8.40 -1.56 -20.94
N ASN A 3 -9.30 -0.61 -20.64
CA ASN A 3 -9.33 0.08 -19.35
C ASN A 3 -9.56 -0.88 -18.15
N ARG A 4 -10.29 -1.99 -18.35
CA ARG A 4 -10.50 -2.98 -17.29
C ARG A 4 -9.23 -3.78 -17.00
N ASN A 5 -8.49 -4.15 -18.05
CA ASN A 5 -7.20 -4.83 -17.88
C ASN A 5 -6.18 -3.90 -17.20
N GLU A 6 -6.19 -2.61 -17.55
CA GLU A 6 -5.35 -1.61 -16.88
C GLU A 6 -5.71 -1.50 -15.39
N LEU A 7 -7.00 -1.40 -15.06
CA LEU A 7 -7.49 -1.36 -13.69
C LEU A 7 -7.02 -2.58 -12.89
N ILE A 8 -7.20 -3.80 -13.43
CA ILE A 8 -6.75 -5.04 -12.80
C ILE A 8 -5.23 -5.01 -12.56
N THR A 9 -4.46 -4.65 -13.58
CA THR A 9 -2.99 -4.60 -13.48
C THR A 9 -2.53 -3.62 -12.40
N LYS A 10 -3.13 -2.43 -12.33
CA LYS A 10 -2.79 -1.43 -11.32
C LYS A 10 -3.21 -1.87 -9.91
N TYR A 11 -4.37 -2.52 -9.79
CA TYR A 11 -4.83 -3.09 -8.53
C TYR A 11 -3.87 -4.16 -8.01
N GLU A 12 -3.51 -5.15 -8.85
CA GLU A 12 -2.58 -6.22 -8.49
C GLU A 12 -1.17 -5.67 -8.16
N ARG A 13 -0.70 -4.66 -8.91
CA ARG A 13 0.56 -3.95 -8.60
C ARG A 13 0.54 -3.34 -7.20
N ASN A 14 -0.55 -2.66 -6.84
CA ASN A 14 -0.67 -2.01 -5.53
C ASN A 14 -0.79 -3.03 -4.40
N LEU A 15 -1.56 -4.11 -4.60
CA LEU A 15 -1.67 -5.24 -3.68
C LEU A 15 -0.29 -5.83 -3.35
N ASN A 16 0.54 -6.04 -4.37
CA ASN A 16 1.89 -6.56 -4.16
C ASN A 16 2.78 -5.55 -3.40
N LEU A 17 2.73 -4.26 -3.79
CA LEU A 17 3.51 -3.22 -3.12
C LEU A 17 3.16 -3.10 -1.63
N ILE A 18 1.86 -3.13 -1.27
CA ILE A 18 1.45 -3.03 0.14
C ILE A 18 1.86 -4.26 0.95
N ALA A 19 1.79 -5.46 0.35
CA ALA A 19 2.26 -6.69 0.99
C ALA A 19 3.77 -6.62 1.30
N GLU A 20 4.58 -6.22 0.32
CA GLU A 20 6.02 -6.06 0.47
C GLU A 20 6.37 -4.96 1.48
N PHE A 21 5.70 -3.80 1.41
CA PHE A 21 5.93 -2.69 2.33
C PHE A 21 5.71 -3.11 3.77
N LYS A 22 4.62 -3.82 4.08
CA LYS A 22 4.33 -4.29 5.44
C LYS A 22 5.47 -5.14 6.02
N ILE A 23 6.06 -6.01 5.21
CA ILE A 23 7.19 -6.86 5.61
C ILE A 23 8.44 -6.02 5.90
N VAL A 24 8.81 -5.15 4.95
CA VAL A 24 9.99 -4.31 5.06
C VAL A 24 9.87 -3.33 6.23
N TYR A 25 8.71 -2.70 6.39
CA TYR A 25 8.44 -1.74 7.44
C TYR A 25 8.48 -2.40 8.82
N ARG A 26 7.82 -3.56 9.00
CA ARG A 26 7.94 -4.34 10.24
C ARG A 26 9.40 -4.67 10.59
N SER A 27 10.17 -5.17 9.62
CA SER A 27 11.60 -5.47 9.82
C SER A 27 12.40 -4.23 10.23
N PHE A 28 12.13 -3.08 9.62
CA PHE A 28 12.75 -1.82 9.97
C PHE A 28 12.43 -1.39 11.41
N LEU A 29 11.16 -1.50 11.83
CA LEU A 29 10.73 -1.17 13.19
C LEU A 29 11.38 -2.07 14.25
N ASP A 30 11.50 -3.37 13.95
CA ASP A 30 12.17 -4.34 14.83
C ASP A 30 13.65 -4.00 15.03
N LYS A 31 14.38 -3.70 13.95
CA LYS A 31 15.80 -3.36 14.02
C LYS A 31 16.05 -2.04 14.75
N THR A 32 15.22 -1.03 14.49
CA THR A 32 15.40 0.31 15.03
C THR A 32 14.76 0.49 16.42
N LYS A 33 13.95 -0.46 16.87
CA LYS A 33 13.19 -0.40 18.13
C LYS A 33 12.31 0.86 18.22
N THR A 34 11.62 1.19 17.13
CA THR A 34 10.84 2.44 16.99
C THR A 34 9.32 2.25 16.96
N TRP A 35 8.84 1.06 17.30
CA TRP A 35 7.41 0.70 17.32
C TRP A 35 6.50 1.77 17.94
N ASP A 36 6.88 2.31 19.10
CA ASP A 36 6.06 3.26 19.85
C ASP A 36 6.47 4.73 19.62
N LYS A 37 7.41 4.99 18.70
CA LYS A 37 7.72 6.34 18.23
C LYS A 37 6.68 6.80 17.22
N VAL A 38 6.56 8.12 17.09
CA VAL A 38 5.73 8.77 16.08
C VAL A 38 6.16 8.34 14.67
N ALA A 39 5.20 7.97 13.82
CA ALA A 39 5.41 7.52 12.44
C ALA A 39 5.68 8.69 11.48
N PHE A 40 4.91 9.76 11.61
CA PHE A 40 5.03 10.98 10.81
C PHE A 40 5.14 12.22 11.70
N PRO A 41 6.09 13.14 11.45
CA PRO A 41 6.34 14.30 12.33
C PRO A 41 5.14 15.18 12.64
N ASP A 42 4.16 15.21 11.74
CA ASP A 42 2.92 15.98 11.79
C ASP A 42 1.71 15.20 12.34
N SER A 43 1.91 13.95 12.78
CA SER A 43 0.87 13.07 13.29
C SER A 43 1.13 12.66 14.75
N ASN A 44 0.06 12.32 15.48
CA ASN A 44 0.16 11.68 16.79
C ASN A 44 0.09 10.14 16.70
N ILE A 45 0.33 9.58 15.52
CA ILE A 45 0.19 8.14 15.26
C ILE A 45 1.56 7.49 15.43
N THR A 46 1.63 6.42 16.22
CA THR A 46 2.86 5.63 16.39
C THR A 46 3.10 4.71 15.18
N ASN A 47 4.34 4.27 14.97
CA ASN A 47 4.66 3.31 13.89
C ASN A 47 3.82 2.02 14.00
N ARG A 48 3.53 1.56 15.23
CA ARG A 48 2.63 0.43 15.49
C ARG A 48 1.21 0.70 14.97
N GLN A 49 0.61 1.82 15.37
CA GLN A 49 -0.73 2.20 14.95
C GLN A 49 -0.83 2.40 13.43
N TYR A 50 0.23 2.95 12.81
CA TYR A 50 0.29 3.09 11.37
C TYR A 50 0.31 1.72 10.67
N LEU A 51 1.11 0.77 11.14
CA LEU A 51 1.13 -0.59 10.59
C LEU A 51 -0.22 -1.31 10.79
N GLU A 52 -0.87 -1.15 11.95
CA GLU A 52 -2.21 -1.67 12.20
C GLU A 52 -3.24 -1.08 11.22
N THR A 53 -3.18 0.23 10.99
CA THR A 53 -4.04 0.93 10.02
C THR A 53 -3.80 0.40 8.60
N LEU A 54 -2.52 0.22 8.21
CA LEU A 54 -2.17 -0.36 6.91
C LEU A 54 -2.72 -1.78 6.74
N ASN A 55 -2.68 -2.61 7.78
CA ASN A 55 -3.26 -3.94 7.74
C ASN A 55 -4.78 -3.86 7.49
N GLN A 56 -5.49 -3.06 8.30
CA GLN A 56 -6.94 -2.90 8.18
C GLN A 56 -7.37 -2.37 6.80
N VAL A 57 -6.73 -1.30 6.33
CA VAL A 57 -7.00 -0.75 4.99
C VAL A 57 -6.68 -1.78 3.92
N SER A 58 -5.56 -2.51 4.05
CA SER A 58 -5.20 -3.51 3.04
C SER A 58 -6.19 -4.68 2.97
N GLU A 59 -6.74 -5.11 4.11
CA GLU A 59 -7.74 -6.17 4.18
C GLU A 59 -9.07 -5.77 3.55
N GLN A 60 -9.42 -4.47 3.60
CA GLN A 60 -10.65 -3.95 3.02
C GLN A 60 -10.48 -3.66 1.52
N GLU A 61 -9.49 -2.85 1.16
CA GLU A 61 -9.29 -2.35 -0.20
C GLU A 61 -8.74 -3.42 -1.14
N TYR A 62 -7.90 -4.34 -0.62
CA TYR A 62 -7.24 -5.36 -1.42
C TYR A 62 -7.73 -6.79 -1.13
N SER A 63 -8.98 -6.93 -0.67
CA SER A 63 -9.59 -8.24 -0.44
C SER A 63 -9.77 -9.04 -1.73
N GLU A 64 -9.88 -10.37 -1.60
CA GLU A 64 -10.22 -11.24 -2.71
C GLU A 64 -11.60 -10.89 -3.29
N GLN A 65 -12.56 -10.51 -2.45
CA GLN A 65 -13.87 -10.05 -2.90
C GLN A 65 -13.77 -8.81 -3.80
N GLN A 66 -12.98 -7.80 -3.41
CA GLN A 66 -12.77 -6.61 -4.23
C GLN A 66 -12.05 -6.95 -5.53
N HIS A 67 -11.08 -7.85 -5.48
CA HIS A 67 -10.35 -8.30 -6.66
C HIS A 67 -11.29 -8.97 -7.69
N GLN A 68 -12.17 -9.86 -7.22
CA GLN A 68 -13.16 -10.51 -8.07
C GLN A 68 -14.22 -9.52 -8.59
N ALA A 69 -14.61 -8.53 -7.77
CA ALA A 69 -15.56 -7.51 -8.18
C ALA A 69 -15.03 -6.69 -9.36
N ILE A 70 -13.77 -6.25 -9.30
CA ILE A 70 -13.10 -5.52 -10.39
C ILE A 70 -13.08 -6.35 -11.70
N LYS A 71 -12.90 -7.66 -11.59
CA LYS A 71 -12.85 -8.56 -12.74
C LYS A 71 -14.23 -8.79 -13.36
N THR A 72 -15.27 -8.93 -12.55
CA THR A 72 -16.56 -9.52 -12.98
C THR A 72 -17.74 -8.56 -13.00
N VAL A 73 -17.78 -7.55 -12.13
CA VAL A 73 -18.93 -6.64 -12.00
C VAL A 73 -18.91 -5.60 -13.12
N PHE A 74 -20.09 -5.19 -13.59
CA PHE A 74 -20.20 -4.06 -14.53
C PHE A 74 -19.81 -2.75 -13.83
N ILE A 75 -18.88 -2.01 -14.43
CA ILE A 75 -18.40 -0.72 -13.92
C ILE A 75 -18.44 0.24 -15.11
N HIS A 76 -19.01 1.42 -14.90
CA HIS A 76 -19.01 2.49 -15.91
C HIS A 76 -17.58 2.92 -16.25
N ASP A 77 -17.30 3.19 -17.54
CA ASP A 77 -15.95 3.47 -18.02
C ASP A 77 -15.31 4.71 -17.38
N ASP A 78 -16.10 5.72 -17.07
CA ASP A 78 -15.76 6.92 -16.30
C ASP A 78 -15.31 6.56 -14.88
N ALA A 79 -16.06 5.71 -14.18
CA ALA A 79 -15.65 5.21 -12.86
C ALA A 79 -14.36 4.36 -12.93
N ILE A 80 -14.15 3.58 -14.00
CA ILE A 80 -12.90 2.82 -14.20
C ILE A 80 -11.70 3.77 -14.26
N LYS A 81 -11.81 4.89 -14.97
CA LYS A 81 -10.73 5.88 -15.08
C LYS A 81 -10.42 6.52 -13.73
N ASP A 82 -11.45 6.88 -12.96
CA ASP A 82 -11.26 7.45 -11.63
C ASP A 82 -10.57 6.47 -10.69
N TYR A 83 -10.94 5.18 -10.73
CA TYR A 83 -10.26 4.14 -9.97
C TYR A 83 -8.78 3.99 -10.37
N ILE A 84 -8.48 4.01 -11.67
CA ILE A 84 -7.11 3.95 -12.17
C ILE A 84 -6.29 5.13 -11.64
N ILE A 85 -6.83 6.35 -11.65
CA ILE A 85 -6.14 7.55 -11.15
C ILE A 85 -5.89 7.44 -9.64
N ASN A 86 -6.89 6.95 -8.90
CA ASN A 86 -6.76 6.76 -7.46
C ASN A 86 -5.67 5.70 -7.13
N LEU A 87 -5.70 4.54 -7.80
CA LEU A 87 -4.68 3.50 -7.64
C LEU A 87 -3.28 4.01 -7.99
N GLU A 88 -3.15 4.84 -9.03
CA GLU A 88 -1.86 5.43 -9.39
C GLU A 88 -1.34 6.40 -8.32
N THR A 89 -2.24 7.16 -7.71
CA THR A 89 -1.91 8.09 -6.62
C THR A 89 -1.47 7.33 -5.37
N GLN A 90 -2.24 6.31 -4.97
CA GLN A 90 -1.89 5.42 -3.86
C GLN A 90 -0.53 4.75 -4.08
N TYR A 91 -0.28 4.25 -5.29
CA TYR A 91 1.00 3.63 -5.65
C TYR A 91 2.17 4.60 -5.46
N LYS A 92 2.09 5.81 -6.03
CA LYS A 92 3.17 6.80 -5.96
C LYS A 92 3.49 7.17 -4.51
N ASN A 93 2.46 7.41 -3.71
CA ASN A 93 2.62 7.77 -2.30
C ASN A 93 3.28 6.65 -1.50
N LEU A 94 2.79 5.42 -1.65
CA LEU A 94 3.35 4.27 -0.93
C LEU A 94 4.75 3.90 -1.42
N LYS A 95 5.01 3.99 -2.73
CA LYS A 95 6.31 3.63 -3.32
C LYS A 95 7.42 4.55 -2.85
N ALA A 96 7.14 5.85 -2.74
CA ALA A 96 8.11 6.82 -2.21
C ALA A 96 8.53 6.46 -0.78
N LEU A 97 7.56 6.15 0.08
CA LEU A 97 7.82 5.71 1.46
C LEU A 97 8.54 4.35 1.50
N PHE A 98 8.13 3.40 0.65
CA PHE A 98 8.77 2.09 0.53
C PHE A 98 10.25 2.20 0.18
N ASP A 99 10.60 3.06 -0.79
CA ASP A 99 11.97 3.24 -1.22
C ASP A 99 12.84 3.86 -0.11
N GLU A 100 12.32 4.88 0.57
CA GLU A 100 13.00 5.50 1.71
C GLU A 100 13.30 4.50 2.83
N ILE A 101 12.28 3.75 3.25
CA ILE A 101 12.42 2.76 4.33
C ILE A 101 13.30 1.59 3.88
N SER A 102 13.20 1.14 2.63
CA SER A 102 14.04 0.06 2.10
C SER A 102 15.52 0.42 2.10
N ILE A 103 15.87 1.64 1.70
CA ILE A 103 17.26 2.14 1.74
C ILE A 103 17.74 2.17 3.19
N ARG A 104 16.96 2.77 4.11
CA ARG A 104 17.32 2.82 5.53
C ARG A 104 17.48 1.44 6.14
N ASN A 105 16.60 0.49 5.79
CA ASN A 105 16.63 -0.86 6.33
C ASN A 105 17.84 -1.68 5.84
N LYS A 106 18.30 -1.45 4.61
CA LYS A 106 19.52 -2.06 4.06
C LYS A 106 20.76 -1.56 4.81
N ASN A 107 20.84 -0.25 5.06
CA ASN A 107 21.97 0.38 5.76
C ASN A 107 22.05 0.01 7.26
N LEU A 108 21.06 -0.72 7.82
CA LEU A 108 21.11 -1.26 9.18
C LEU A 108 21.76 -2.65 9.25
N ILE A 109 22.03 -3.28 8.10
CA ILE A 109 22.64 -4.61 8.00
C ILE A 109 24.15 -4.50 7.71
N GLU A 110 24.60 -3.34 7.23
CA GLU A 110 26.02 -2.99 7.04
C GLU A 110 26.64 -2.45 8.35
#